data_AF-A0A841J1I9-F1
#
_entry.id   AF-A0A841J1I9-F1
#
_cell.length_a   1.000
_cell.length_b   1.000
_cell.length_c   1.000
_cell.angle_alpha   90.00
_cell.angle_beta   90.00
_cell.angle_gamma   90.00
#
_symmetry.space_group_name_H-M   'P 1'
#
loop_
_entity.id
_entity.type
_entity.pdbx_description
1 polymer ?
#
loop_
_entity_poly.entity_id
_entity_poly.type
_entity_poly.pdbx_seq_one_letter_code
_entity_poly.pdbx_strand_id
1 'polypeptide(L)'
;MAKDFMQSGDMNKYVGMLLLAILFCGQTASGTQKIEEHAPLAVPPQAESDLAHIAMVRKFGPDGVLYTGIADPTKRSIAESTINSAISNIATGIRSHPTKTFVLEQFQRALVLLDAAGLADSEDREAAAGYLEQVMDVVGLESSDGMLNNWVYGLDASKLTGS
;
A
#
# COMPACT_ATOMS: atom_id res chain seq x y z
N MET A 1 -45.80 -9.07 51.29
CA MET A 1 -45.55 -7.98 50.33
C MET A 1 -45.12 -8.68 49.03
N ALA A 2 -46.00 -9.08 48.09
CA ALA A 2 -47.13 -8.37 47.48
C ALA A 2 -46.64 -7.05 46.82
N LYS A 3 -46.79 -6.76 45.52
CA LYS A 3 -47.46 -7.36 44.34
C LYS A 3 -46.66 -6.98 43.06
N ASP A 4 -46.81 -7.50 41.84
CA ASP A 4 -47.58 -8.60 41.20
C ASP A 4 -46.80 -9.02 39.91
N PHE A 5 -46.75 -10.31 39.52
CA PHE A 5 -47.53 -10.97 38.44
C PHE A 5 -47.19 -10.61 36.96
N MET A 6 -47.21 -11.63 36.09
CA MET A 6 -46.82 -11.60 34.67
C MET A 6 -47.90 -10.94 33.78
N GLN A 7 -47.54 -10.25 32.69
CA GLN A 7 -48.06 -10.56 31.34
C GLN A 7 -47.49 -9.72 30.16
N SER A 8 -47.36 -10.41 29.02
CA SER A 8 -47.56 -9.99 27.61
C SER A 8 -46.81 -8.79 26.98
N GLY A 9 -46.20 -9.05 25.82
CA GLY A 9 -45.84 -8.05 24.80
C GLY A 9 -44.49 -7.39 25.04
N ASP A 10 -43.39 -7.99 24.59
CA ASP A 10 -42.86 -7.58 23.28
C ASP A 10 -42.07 -8.72 22.55
N MET A 11 -42.72 -9.87 22.39
CA MET A 11 -42.17 -11.08 21.75
C MET A 11 -42.04 -10.95 20.21
N ASN A 12 -41.58 -9.80 19.69
CA ASN A 12 -41.56 -9.51 18.25
C ASN A 12 -40.36 -8.68 17.76
N LYS A 13 -39.34 -8.41 18.60
CA LYS A 13 -38.12 -7.66 18.20
C LYS A 13 -36.89 -8.53 17.94
N TYR A 14 -36.94 -9.81 18.33
CA TYR A 14 -35.86 -10.80 18.13
C TYR A 14 -36.30 -12.01 17.27
N VAL A 15 -37.51 -11.97 16.72
CA VAL A 15 -38.07 -13.02 15.84
C VAL A 15 -37.48 -12.98 14.41
N GLY A 16 -36.62 -11.98 14.11
CA GLY A 16 -36.12 -11.72 12.76
C GLY A 16 -34.84 -12.46 12.33
N MET A 17 -34.07 -13.10 13.23
CA MET A 17 -32.79 -13.72 12.83
C MET A 17 -32.34 -14.88 13.73
N LEU A 18 -33.19 -15.90 13.82
CA LEU A 18 -32.95 -17.13 14.57
C LEU A 18 -32.94 -18.36 13.61
N LEU A 19 -31.86 -19.15 13.69
CA LEU A 19 -31.62 -20.54 13.23
C LEU A 19 -30.82 -20.80 11.93
N LEU A 20 -29.74 -21.56 12.17
CA LEU A 20 -29.18 -22.66 11.37
C LEU A 20 -28.44 -22.33 10.03
N ALA A 21 -27.39 -23.07 9.66
CA ALA A 21 -26.86 -24.31 10.25
C ALA A 21 -25.32 -24.36 10.24
N ILE A 22 -24.75 -24.91 11.31
CA ILE A 22 -23.44 -25.55 11.27
C ILE A 22 -23.62 -26.88 10.56
N LEU A 23 -23.02 -27.06 9.38
CA LEU A 23 -22.68 -28.38 8.82
C LEU A 23 -21.78 -28.21 7.59
N PHE A 24 -20.46 -28.27 7.79
CA PHE A 24 -19.63 -29.02 6.84
C PHE A 24 -18.64 -29.87 7.61
N CYS A 25 -18.92 -31.17 7.66
CA CYS A 25 -17.97 -32.17 8.11
C CYS A 25 -17.01 -32.45 6.94
N GLY A 26 -15.71 -32.32 7.18
CA GLY A 26 -14.69 -32.55 6.16
C GLY A 26 -13.29 -32.36 6.72
N GLN A 27 -12.74 -33.40 7.34
CA GLN A 27 -11.31 -33.44 7.63
C GLN A 27 -10.54 -33.87 6.38
N THR A 28 -9.54 -33.09 5.97
CA THR A 28 -8.21 -33.64 5.66
C THR A 28 -7.15 -32.61 6.04
N ALA A 29 -6.07 -33.08 6.66
CA ALA A 29 -4.85 -32.30 6.74
C ALA A 29 -4.14 -32.40 5.38
N SER A 30 -4.15 -31.32 4.60
CA SER A 30 -3.21 -31.10 3.49
C SER A 30 -3.15 -29.62 3.18
N GLY A 31 -1.95 -29.07 2.94
CA GLY A 31 -1.75 -27.63 2.86
C GLY A 31 -2.25 -27.02 1.55
N THR A 32 -2.94 -25.89 1.67
CA THR A 32 -3.14 -24.91 0.57
C THR A 32 -2.88 -23.49 1.07
N GLN A 33 -1.67 -23.24 1.58
CA GLN A 33 -1.14 -21.87 1.66
C GLN A 33 -0.53 -21.53 0.29
N LYS A 34 -1.39 -21.26 -0.70
CA LYS A 34 -0.98 -20.87 -2.07
C LYS A 34 -2.12 -20.20 -2.83
N ILE A 35 -1.76 -19.31 -3.76
CA ILE A 35 -2.62 -18.50 -4.65
C ILE A 35 -3.15 -17.20 -4.01
N GLU A 36 -2.25 -16.25 -3.73
CA GLU A 36 -2.59 -14.81 -3.62
C GLU A 36 -1.64 -13.88 -4.41
N GLU A 37 -0.41 -14.33 -4.75
CA GLU A 37 0.61 -13.55 -5.47
C GLU A 37 0.19 -13.03 -6.87
N HIS A 38 -0.91 -13.55 -7.42
CA HIS A 38 -1.45 -13.16 -8.73
C HIS A 38 -2.91 -12.69 -8.66
N ALA A 39 -3.45 -12.47 -7.46
CA ALA A 39 -4.79 -11.89 -7.32
C ALA A 39 -4.78 -10.42 -7.81
N PRO A 40 -5.81 -9.97 -8.54
CA PRO A 40 -5.96 -8.56 -8.86
C PRO A 40 -6.08 -7.70 -7.59
N LEU A 41 -5.40 -6.56 -7.56
CA LEU A 41 -5.55 -5.53 -6.53
C LEU A 41 -6.99 -5.01 -6.53
N ALA A 42 -7.53 -4.75 -5.34
CA ALA A 42 -8.85 -4.16 -5.15
C ALA A 42 -8.84 -2.64 -5.38
N VAL A 43 -8.38 -2.20 -6.56
CA VAL A 43 -8.05 -0.80 -6.88
C VAL A 43 -9.27 0.12 -6.68
N PRO A 44 -9.24 1.05 -5.71
CA PRO A 44 -10.37 1.94 -5.40
C PRO A 44 -10.85 2.73 -6.62
N PRO A 45 -12.15 3.07 -6.74
CA PRO A 45 -12.69 3.82 -7.90
C PRO A 45 -11.97 5.15 -8.18
N GLN A 46 -11.52 5.83 -7.13
CA GLN A 46 -10.88 7.15 -7.19
C GLN A 46 -9.36 7.09 -7.49
N ALA A 47 -8.75 5.90 -7.45
CA ALA A 47 -7.29 5.75 -7.45
C ALA A 47 -6.56 6.46 -8.61
N GLU A 48 -7.07 6.39 -9.84
CA GLU A 48 -6.43 7.05 -10.99
C GLU A 48 -6.37 8.58 -10.83
N SER A 49 -7.45 9.19 -10.34
CA SER A 49 -7.52 10.63 -10.05
C SER A 49 -6.69 11.04 -8.83
N ASP A 50 -6.64 10.20 -7.79
CA ASP A 50 -5.81 10.46 -6.61
C ASP A 50 -4.32 10.39 -6.95
N LEU A 51 -3.90 9.38 -7.72
CA LEU A 51 -2.55 9.28 -8.26
C LEU A 51 -2.21 10.47 -9.18
N ALA A 52 -3.13 10.88 -10.07
CA ALA A 52 -2.92 12.05 -10.92
C ALA A 52 -2.75 13.33 -10.08
N HIS A 53 -3.53 13.49 -9.00
CA HIS A 53 -3.35 14.59 -8.05
C HIS A 53 -1.98 14.53 -7.37
N ILE A 54 -1.58 13.37 -6.83
CA ILE A 54 -0.28 13.19 -6.19
C ILE A 54 0.86 13.49 -7.18
N ALA A 55 0.77 13.08 -8.44
CA ALA A 55 1.77 13.38 -9.47
C ALA A 55 1.93 14.89 -9.77
N MET A 56 0.90 15.70 -9.53
CA MET A 56 0.94 17.16 -9.69
C MET A 56 1.47 17.91 -8.45
N VAL A 57 1.51 17.26 -7.27
CA VAL A 57 2.07 17.86 -6.05
C VAL A 57 3.60 17.94 -6.17
N ARG A 58 4.14 19.15 -5.92
CA ARG A 58 5.58 19.43 -5.83
C ARG A 58 6.25 18.52 -4.79
N LYS A 59 7.43 17.98 -5.11
CA LYS A 59 8.16 17.02 -4.26
C LYS A 59 9.52 17.55 -3.86
N PHE A 60 10.14 16.87 -2.88
CA PHE A 60 11.54 17.07 -2.53
C PHE A 60 11.93 18.53 -2.17
N GLY A 61 10.96 19.33 -1.73
CA GLY A 61 11.17 20.62 -1.09
C GLY A 61 11.03 20.50 0.44
N PRO A 62 11.33 21.56 1.19
CA PRO A 62 11.17 21.56 2.64
C PRO A 62 9.71 21.28 3.04
N ASP A 63 9.49 20.40 4.01
CA ASP A 63 8.17 20.11 4.57
C ASP A 63 7.72 21.15 5.63
N GLY A 64 8.67 21.94 6.15
CA GLY A 64 8.46 22.92 7.21
C GLY A 64 8.51 22.34 8.64
N VAL A 65 8.91 21.08 8.77
CA VAL A 65 8.96 20.31 10.03
C VAL A 65 10.36 19.76 10.30
N LEU A 66 10.86 18.88 9.42
CA LEU A 66 12.15 18.19 9.59
C LEU A 66 12.88 18.00 8.26
N TYR A 67 12.19 17.53 7.22
CA TYR A 67 12.82 17.30 5.93
C TYR A 67 13.14 18.62 5.22
N THR A 68 14.42 18.85 4.94
CA THR A 68 14.89 20.12 4.35
C THR A 68 14.80 20.17 2.81
N GLY A 69 14.54 19.04 2.15
CA GLY A 69 14.45 18.93 0.71
C GLY A 69 15.79 18.81 -0.01
N ILE A 70 15.79 18.22 -1.21
CA ILE A 70 16.99 18.09 -2.04
C ILE A 70 17.54 19.50 -2.36
N ALA A 71 18.73 19.79 -1.84
CA ALA A 71 19.38 21.10 -1.97
C ALA A 71 19.87 21.40 -3.41
N ASP A 72 20.37 20.38 -4.11
CA ASP A 72 20.78 20.50 -5.53
C ASP A 72 19.52 20.57 -6.42
N PRO A 73 19.27 21.70 -7.11
CA PRO A 73 18.05 21.87 -7.91
C PRO A 73 17.98 20.93 -9.11
N THR A 74 19.12 20.45 -9.61
CA THR A 74 19.19 19.49 -10.73
C THR A 74 18.79 18.10 -10.23
N LYS A 75 19.39 17.63 -9.13
CA LYS A 75 19.01 16.36 -8.51
C LYS A 75 17.54 16.38 -8.08
N ARG A 76 17.06 17.49 -7.51
CA ARG A 76 15.65 17.66 -7.13
C ARG A 76 14.71 17.50 -8.32
N SER A 77 15.02 18.14 -9.44
CA SER A 77 14.24 18.04 -10.68
C SER A 77 14.22 16.59 -11.22
N ILE A 78 15.36 15.90 -11.19
CA ILE A 78 15.46 14.49 -11.62
C ILE A 78 14.64 13.58 -10.69
N ALA A 79 14.74 13.76 -9.37
CA ALA A 79 13.99 12.96 -8.41
C ALA A 79 12.47 13.18 -8.51
N GLU A 80 12.02 14.45 -8.57
CA GLU A 80 10.62 14.81 -8.75
C GLU A 80 10.05 14.24 -10.06
N SER A 81 10.75 14.44 -11.18
CA SER A 81 10.31 13.91 -12.48
C SER A 81 10.29 12.38 -12.52
N THR A 82 11.22 11.70 -11.85
CA THR A 82 11.26 10.23 -11.77
C THR A 82 10.06 9.67 -11.00
N ILE A 83 9.78 10.21 -9.81
CA ILE A 83 8.63 9.80 -9.00
C ILE A 83 7.31 10.16 -9.69
N ASN A 84 7.16 11.37 -10.22
CA ASN A 84 5.95 11.79 -10.93
C ASN A 84 5.69 10.93 -12.18
N SER A 85 6.74 10.51 -12.88
CA SER A 85 6.62 9.58 -14.03
C SER A 85 6.16 8.20 -13.60
N ALA A 86 6.69 7.65 -12.50
CA ALA A 86 6.24 6.38 -11.95
C ALA A 86 4.77 6.43 -11.54
N ILE A 87 4.36 7.47 -10.78
CA ILE A 87 2.96 7.67 -10.37
C ILE A 87 2.05 7.80 -11.61
N SER A 88 2.44 8.56 -12.62
CA SER A 88 1.64 8.75 -13.85
C SER A 88 1.50 7.46 -14.67
N ASN A 89 2.55 6.64 -14.73
CA ASN A 89 2.50 5.33 -15.37
C ASN A 89 1.55 4.37 -14.62
N ILE A 90 1.52 4.44 -13.29
CA ILE A 90 0.55 3.66 -12.49
C ILE A 90 -0.86 4.20 -12.74
N ALA A 91 -1.08 5.51 -12.62
CA ALA A 91 -2.38 6.15 -12.82
C ALA A 91 -3.03 5.82 -14.17
N THR A 92 -2.23 5.70 -15.23
CA THR A 92 -2.71 5.38 -16.59
C THR A 92 -2.81 3.89 -16.90
N GLY A 93 -2.11 3.02 -16.16
CA GLY A 93 -2.03 1.58 -16.43
C GLY A 93 -2.76 0.68 -15.44
N ILE A 94 -3.06 1.15 -14.23
CA ILE A 94 -3.52 0.32 -13.10
C ILE A 94 -4.89 -0.34 -13.33
N ARG A 95 -5.78 0.26 -14.13
CA ARG A 95 -7.06 -0.38 -14.51
C ARG A 95 -6.89 -1.54 -15.49
N SER A 96 -5.94 -1.44 -16.41
CA SER A 96 -5.62 -2.48 -17.39
C SER A 96 -4.76 -3.58 -16.78
N HIS A 97 -3.94 -3.24 -15.78
CA HIS A 97 -3.03 -4.15 -15.09
C HIS A 97 -3.14 -3.98 -13.57
N PRO A 98 -4.27 -4.35 -12.95
CA PRO A 98 -4.49 -4.20 -11.51
C PRO A 98 -3.73 -5.28 -10.73
N THR A 99 -2.41 -5.33 -10.82
CA THR A 99 -1.59 -6.35 -10.18
C THR A 99 -0.45 -5.73 -9.37
N LYS A 100 -0.07 -6.40 -8.28
CA LYS A 100 1.11 -6.07 -7.48
C LYS A 100 2.37 -5.97 -8.35
N THR A 101 2.58 -6.94 -9.24
CA THR A 101 3.71 -6.96 -10.18
C THR A 101 3.79 -5.70 -11.02
N PHE A 102 2.67 -5.23 -11.59
CA PHE A 102 2.65 -4.00 -12.39
C PHE A 102 3.09 -2.78 -11.57
N VAL A 103 2.60 -2.63 -10.34
CA VAL A 103 2.99 -1.52 -9.45
C VAL A 103 4.47 -1.59 -9.07
N LEU A 104 4.94 -2.76 -8.61
CA LEU A 104 6.32 -2.96 -8.18
C LEU A 104 7.33 -2.83 -9.32
N GLU A 105 6.95 -3.14 -10.56
CA GLU A 105 7.77 -2.85 -11.74
C GLU A 105 7.97 -1.34 -11.98
N GLN A 106 6.95 -0.51 -11.76
CA GLN A 106 7.11 0.95 -11.87
C GLN A 106 8.02 1.49 -10.75
N PHE A 107 7.87 0.95 -9.54
CA PHE A 107 8.74 1.28 -8.41
C PHE A 107 10.19 0.89 -8.73
N GLN A 108 10.45 -0.36 -9.11
CA GLN A 108 11.79 -0.85 -9.43
C GLN A 108 12.49 0.00 -10.51
N ARG A 109 11.75 0.45 -11.54
CA ARG A 109 12.27 1.38 -12.56
C ARG A 109 12.61 2.75 -11.97
N ALA A 110 11.75 3.31 -11.12
CA ALA A 110 12.01 4.57 -10.44
C ALA A 110 13.26 4.51 -9.55
N LEU A 111 13.37 3.49 -8.68
CA LEU A 111 14.48 3.35 -7.75
C LEU A 111 15.84 3.26 -8.46
N VAL A 112 15.93 2.51 -9.56
CA VAL A 112 17.14 2.42 -10.40
C VAL A 112 17.52 3.77 -11.01
N LEU A 113 16.55 4.59 -11.42
CA LEU A 113 16.80 5.93 -11.94
C LEU A 113 17.24 6.92 -10.85
N LEU A 114 16.70 6.80 -9.63
CA LEU A 114 17.12 7.61 -8.48
C LEU A 114 18.57 7.27 -8.05
N ASP A 115 18.93 5.98 -8.03
CA ASP A 115 20.31 5.56 -7.77
C ASP A 115 21.27 6.04 -8.87
N ALA A 116 20.88 5.93 -10.14
CA ALA A 116 21.66 6.46 -11.26
C ALA A 116 21.81 7.99 -11.23
N ALA A 117 20.85 8.71 -10.64
CA ALA A 117 20.93 10.15 -10.38
C ALA A 117 21.80 10.52 -9.15
N GLY A 118 22.30 9.53 -8.41
CA GLY A 118 23.11 9.74 -7.22
C GLY A 118 22.31 10.26 -6.04
N LEU A 119 21.08 9.76 -5.86
CA LEU A 119 20.25 9.99 -4.66
C LEU A 119 20.70 9.04 -3.53
N ALA A 120 21.77 9.45 -2.84
CA ALA A 120 22.44 8.63 -1.81
C ALA A 120 22.12 9.08 -0.37
N ASP A 121 21.52 10.25 -0.19
CA ASP A 121 21.15 10.77 1.13
C ASP A 121 19.95 9.99 1.72
N SER A 122 19.98 9.72 3.03
CA SER A 122 18.94 8.92 3.68
C SER A 122 17.60 9.64 3.78
N GLU A 123 17.58 10.95 4.07
CA GLU A 123 16.33 11.71 4.17
C GLU A 123 15.66 11.83 2.79
N ASP A 124 16.46 12.04 1.74
CA ASP A 124 15.97 12.07 0.36
C ASP A 124 15.42 10.70 -0.11
N ARG A 125 16.03 9.60 0.34
CA ARG A 125 15.57 8.23 0.07
C ARG A 125 14.29 7.90 0.84
N GLU A 126 14.21 8.26 2.11
CA GLU A 126 12.99 8.13 2.92
C GLU A 126 11.84 8.94 2.31
N ALA A 127 12.08 10.18 1.87
CA ALA A 127 11.10 10.99 1.17
C ALA A 127 10.62 10.35 -0.15
N ALA A 128 11.55 9.79 -0.94
CA ALA A 128 11.21 9.07 -2.16
C ALA A 128 10.38 7.80 -1.89
N ALA A 129 10.72 7.03 -0.85
CA ALA A 129 9.96 5.86 -0.44
C ALA A 129 8.56 6.23 0.05
N GLY A 130 8.41 7.29 0.86
CA GLY A 130 7.11 7.76 1.36
C GLY A 130 6.13 8.16 0.24
N TYR A 131 6.61 8.72 -0.88
CA TYR A 131 5.74 8.94 -2.05
C TYR A 131 5.28 7.63 -2.72
N LEU A 132 6.09 6.56 -2.68
CA LEU A 132 5.71 5.25 -3.22
C LEU A 132 4.81 4.47 -2.24
N GLU A 133 4.96 4.67 -0.93
CA GLU A 133 4.02 4.18 0.10
C GLU A 133 2.66 4.87 -0.04
N GLN A 134 2.62 6.19 -0.29
CA GLN A 134 1.37 6.88 -0.59
C GLN A 134 0.67 6.31 -1.85
N VAL A 135 1.43 5.87 -2.86
CA VAL A 135 0.87 5.17 -4.02
C VAL A 135 0.30 3.80 -3.63
N MET A 136 0.99 3.06 -2.76
CA MET A 136 0.54 1.77 -2.23
C MET A 136 -0.84 1.89 -1.55
N ASP A 137 -1.01 2.87 -0.65
CA ASP A 137 -2.29 3.16 0.01
C ASP A 137 -3.41 3.43 -1.01
N VAL A 138 -3.14 4.24 -2.03
CA VAL A 138 -4.13 4.65 -3.04
C VAL A 138 -4.54 3.50 -3.96
N VAL A 139 -3.65 2.56 -4.28
CA VAL A 139 -3.99 1.40 -5.14
C VAL A 139 -4.45 0.16 -4.37
N GLY A 140 -4.41 0.20 -3.02
CA GLY A 140 -4.74 -0.94 -2.17
C GLY A 140 -3.68 -2.04 -2.18
N LEU A 141 -2.38 -1.67 -2.23
CA LEU A 141 -1.26 -2.60 -2.17
C LEU A 141 -0.65 -2.63 -0.75
N GLU A 142 -0.85 -3.73 -0.03
CA GLU A 142 -0.46 -3.83 1.40
C GLU A 142 1.06 -3.89 1.66
N SER A 143 1.87 -4.29 0.67
CA SER A 143 3.31 -4.55 0.88
C SER A 143 4.12 -4.39 -0.40
N SER A 144 5.34 -3.84 -0.27
CA SER A 144 6.35 -3.77 -1.33
C SER A 144 7.30 -4.98 -1.39
N ASP A 145 7.01 -6.05 -0.64
CA ASP A 145 7.92 -7.21 -0.44
C ASP A 145 9.32 -6.79 0.03
N GLY A 146 9.38 -5.74 0.84
CA GLY A 146 10.62 -5.16 1.34
C GLY A 146 11.39 -4.31 0.34
N MET A 147 10.94 -4.17 -0.93
CA MET A 147 11.65 -3.42 -1.97
C MET A 147 12.03 -2.00 -1.51
N LEU A 148 11.08 -1.25 -0.94
CA LEU A 148 11.32 0.13 -0.51
C LEU A 148 12.31 0.17 0.67
N ASN A 149 12.06 -0.62 1.71
CA ASN A 149 12.91 -0.72 2.91
C ASN A 149 14.36 -1.16 2.58
N ASN A 150 14.52 -2.14 1.68
CA ASN A 150 15.81 -2.64 1.26
C ASN A 150 16.58 -1.59 0.42
N TRP A 151 15.87 -0.79 -0.38
CA TRP A 151 16.46 0.29 -1.16
C TRP A 151 16.90 1.47 -0.29
N VAL A 152 16.04 1.95 0.62
CA VAL A 152 16.36 3.07 1.53
C VAL A 152 17.60 2.74 2.37
N TYR A 153 17.55 1.64 3.13
CA TYR A 153 18.54 1.33 4.16
C TYR A 153 19.67 0.40 3.69
N GLY A 154 19.64 -0.10 2.45
CA GLY A 154 20.57 -1.13 1.98
C GLY A 154 20.45 -2.45 2.76
N LEU A 155 19.28 -2.72 3.34
CA LEU A 155 19.02 -3.86 4.19
C LEU A 155 19.01 -5.16 3.38
N ASP A 156 20.14 -5.83 3.41
CA ASP A 156 20.26 -7.24 3.08
C ASP A 156 19.75 -8.06 4.28
N ALA A 157 18.59 -8.69 4.14
CA ALA A 157 17.96 -9.47 5.20
C ALA A 157 18.87 -10.59 5.75
N SER A 158 19.83 -11.09 4.96
CA SER A 158 20.80 -12.10 5.42
C SER A 158 21.77 -11.58 6.50
N LYS A 159 21.92 -10.26 6.63
CA LYS A 159 22.78 -9.60 7.64
C LYS A 159 22.09 -9.41 8.99
N LEU A 160 20.76 -9.55 9.05
CA LEU A 160 19.99 -9.49 10.30
C LEU A 160 19.89 -10.88 10.96
N THR A 161 20.01 -11.95 10.18
CA THR A 161 20.18 -13.32 10.69
C THR A 161 21.67 -13.60 10.93
N GLY A 162 22.21 -13.07 12.04
CA GLY A 162 23.59 -13.36 12.44
C GLY A 162 23.82 -14.86 12.59
N SER A 163 24.80 -15.39 11.84
CA SER A 163 25.27 -16.77 11.90
C SER A 163 26.63 -16.88 12.59
#